data_AF-A0A3M2EV96-F1
#
_entry.id   AF-A0A3M2EV96-F1
#
_cell.length_a   1.000
_cell.length_b   1.000
_cell.length_c   1.000
_cell.angle_alpha   90.00
_cell.angle_beta   90.00
_cell.angle_gamma   90.00
#
_symmetry.space_group_name_H-M   'P 1'
#
loop_
_entity.id
_entity.type
_entity.pdbx_description
1 polymer ?
#
loop_
_entity_poly.entity_id
_entity_poly.type
_entity_poly.pdbx_seq_one_letter_code
_entity_poly.pdbx_strand_id
1 'polypeptide(L)'
;MIPVLLASGLILSGCVAGAAVSAVGAALSAVGGVVAERAARLAESKKVSLPMKMDRALAAVQRALRAMDFDVDLLQPTKEGGYIALFGNEKLDGSVTLERVTPVLTTYKVKVLDAGGLSRNEAVEEAVTNLVRNQSKKLGKRAHFDFRDYNVIRKRPNRASARVGWFRIGSRLRVRPATVPGWLQIEMPEGDKAFLKGKISETTRSHP
;
A
#
# COMPACT_ATOMS: atom_id res chain seq x y z
N MET A 1 -67.79 -4.13 -25.95
CA MET A 1 -68.63 -3.70 -24.81
C MET A 1 -67.77 -2.96 -23.80
N ILE A 2 -68.34 -1.89 -23.27
CA ILE A 2 -67.81 -0.77 -22.45
C ILE A 2 -67.34 -1.20 -21.03
N PRO A 3 -66.52 -0.38 -20.34
CA PRO A 3 -65.62 -0.71 -19.22
C PRO A 3 -66.15 -0.26 -17.84
N VAL A 4 -65.61 -0.75 -16.72
CA VAL A 4 -65.81 -0.23 -15.34
C VAL A 4 -64.61 -0.70 -14.47
N LEU A 5 -63.69 0.10 -13.92
CA LEU A 5 -63.66 1.25 -12.98
C LEU A 5 -64.01 0.93 -11.50
N LEU A 6 -63.10 1.38 -10.60
CA LEU A 6 -63.29 1.72 -9.18
C LEU A 6 -63.49 0.54 -8.18
N ALA A 7 -63.07 0.57 -6.91
CA ALA A 7 -62.63 1.63 -5.98
C ALA A 7 -61.76 0.99 -4.86
N SER A 8 -60.65 1.61 -4.45
CA SER A 8 -60.50 2.43 -3.22
C SER A 8 -60.78 1.73 -1.89
N GLY A 9 -59.70 1.48 -1.14
CA GLY A 9 -59.73 1.28 0.32
C GLY A 9 -58.65 2.16 0.96
N LEU A 10 -59.05 3.36 1.39
CA LEU A 10 -58.29 4.33 2.19
C LEU A 10 -58.71 4.18 3.65
N ILE A 11 -57.78 3.82 4.56
CA ILE A 11 -57.78 4.22 5.99
C ILE A 11 -56.30 4.22 6.44
N LEU A 12 -55.58 5.34 6.45
CA LEU A 12 -55.43 6.38 7.49
C LEU A 12 -54.79 5.95 8.84
N SER A 13 -53.64 6.59 9.08
CA SER A 13 -53.13 7.13 10.36
C SER A 13 -52.47 6.20 11.38
N GLY A 14 -51.17 6.43 11.57
CA GLY A 14 -50.37 5.86 12.66
C GLY A 14 -48.92 6.35 12.61
N CYS A 15 -48.69 7.56 13.07
CA CYS A 15 -47.40 8.22 13.20
C CYS A 15 -46.62 7.64 14.39
N VAL A 16 -45.44 7.05 14.18
CA VAL A 16 -44.34 7.09 15.15
C VAL A 16 -43.02 7.13 14.38
N ALA A 17 -42.40 8.30 14.36
CA ALA A 17 -41.02 8.48 14.02
C ALA A 17 -40.14 7.72 15.03
N GLY A 18 -39.44 6.69 14.55
CA GLY A 18 -38.45 5.93 15.31
C GLY A 18 -37.15 5.85 14.53
N ALA A 19 -36.52 7.01 14.30
CA ALA A 19 -35.16 7.07 13.79
C ALA A 19 -34.20 6.65 14.92
N ALA A 20 -33.88 5.36 15.00
CA ALA A 20 -32.70 4.87 15.70
C ALA A 20 -31.63 4.52 14.67
N VAL A 21 -31.17 5.54 13.94
CA VAL A 21 -29.91 5.45 13.20
C VAL A 21 -28.82 5.57 14.26
N SER A 22 -28.21 4.45 14.63
CA SER A 22 -27.13 4.43 15.60
C SER A 22 -25.97 5.25 15.03
N ALA A 23 -25.84 6.46 15.57
CA ALA A 23 -24.80 7.41 15.30
C ALA A 23 -23.52 6.95 15.98
N VAL A 24 -22.50 6.63 15.19
CA VAL A 24 -21.12 6.87 15.58
C VAL A 24 -20.52 7.77 14.50
N GLY A 25 -20.45 9.06 14.83
CA GLY A 25 -19.46 9.96 14.25
C GLY A 25 -19.79 10.64 12.92
N ALA A 26 -21.01 11.18 12.75
CA ALA A 26 -21.27 12.22 11.75
C ALA A 26 -21.60 13.54 12.46
N ALA A 27 -20.62 14.10 13.16
CA ALA A 27 -20.64 15.50 13.56
C ALA A 27 -19.46 16.18 12.87
N LEU A 28 -19.73 16.83 11.73
CA LEU A 28 -18.97 17.97 11.18
C LEU A 28 -19.65 18.43 9.87
N SER A 29 -20.89 18.88 9.97
CA SER A 29 -21.55 19.66 8.93
C SER A 29 -21.92 21.02 9.51
N ALA A 30 -20.96 21.96 9.55
CA ALA A 30 -21.22 23.42 9.62
C ALA A 30 -19.92 24.26 9.71
N VAL A 31 -18.87 23.96 8.93
CA VAL A 31 -17.88 24.97 8.52
C VAL A 31 -17.43 24.59 7.10
N GLY A 32 -18.28 24.94 6.12
CA GLY A 32 -18.00 24.70 4.71
C GLY A 32 -16.80 25.53 4.25
N GLY A 33 -15.74 24.85 3.80
CA GLY A 33 -14.63 25.48 3.07
C GLY A 33 -13.24 24.92 3.39
N VAL A 34 -12.91 24.67 4.67
CA VAL A 34 -11.49 24.54 5.07
C VAL A 34 -11.08 23.12 5.52
N VAL A 35 -12.04 22.25 5.87
CA VAL A 35 -11.72 20.94 6.47
C VAL A 35 -11.56 19.83 5.41
N ALA A 36 -12.33 19.86 4.32
CA ALA A 36 -12.16 18.92 3.22
C ALA A 36 -10.80 19.09 2.52
N GLU A 37 -10.31 20.33 2.42
CA GLU A 37 -9.00 20.63 1.86
C GLU A 37 -7.85 20.08 2.74
N ARG A 38 -8.00 20.08 4.06
CA ARG A 38 -7.01 19.47 4.97
C ARG A 38 -7.02 17.94 4.92
N ALA A 39 -8.18 17.30 4.79
CA ALA A 39 -8.28 15.85 4.63
C ALA A 39 -7.71 15.36 3.28
N ALA A 40 -7.93 16.12 2.19
CA ALA A 40 -7.32 15.85 0.89
C ALA A 40 -5.79 16.09 0.90
N ARG A 41 -5.31 17.15 1.56
CA ARG A 41 -3.87 17.43 1.72
C ARG A 41 -3.14 16.40 2.59
N LEU A 42 -3.82 15.77 3.55
CA LEU A 42 -3.30 14.64 4.33
C LEU A 42 -3.12 13.36 3.48
N ALA A 43 -3.78 13.26 2.32
CA ALA A 43 -3.70 12.09 1.43
C ALA A 43 -2.61 12.21 0.34
N GLU A 44 -2.21 13.43 -0.02
CA GLU A 44 -1.21 13.68 -1.05
C GLU A 44 0.20 13.78 -0.48
N SER A 45 0.84 12.63 -0.23
CA SER A 45 2.30 12.63 -0.07
C SER A 45 2.99 13.21 -1.30
N LYS A 46 4.01 14.03 -1.07
CA LYS A 46 4.70 14.82 -2.09
C LYS A 46 5.36 13.92 -3.14
N LYS A 47 5.03 14.15 -4.41
CA LYS A 47 5.68 13.49 -5.55
C LYS A 47 7.01 14.18 -5.86
N VAL A 48 8.06 13.40 -6.06
CA VAL A 48 9.42 13.89 -6.27
C VAL A 48 10.03 13.30 -7.53
N SER A 49 10.58 14.15 -8.38
CA SER A 49 11.27 13.76 -9.61
C SER A 49 12.73 13.39 -9.38
N LEU A 50 13.17 12.32 -10.04
CA LEU A 50 14.56 11.86 -10.13
C LEU A 50 14.95 11.77 -11.62
N PRO A 51 15.92 12.56 -12.10
CA PRO A 51 16.38 12.52 -13.49
C PRO A 51 17.26 11.28 -13.75
N MET A 52 16.66 10.09 -13.60
CA MET A 52 17.27 8.81 -13.90
C MET A 52 16.25 7.76 -14.30
N LYS A 53 16.78 6.69 -14.89
CA LYS A 53 16.08 5.46 -15.23
C LYS A 53 15.53 4.77 -13.96
N MET A 54 14.47 3.98 -14.15
CA MET A 54 13.74 3.29 -13.09
C MET A 54 14.61 2.34 -12.25
N ASP A 55 15.51 1.60 -12.89
CA ASP A 55 16.44 0.67 -12.22
C ASP A 55 17.36 1.38 -11.23
N ARG A 56 17.92 2.53 -11.62
CA ARG A 56 18.75 3.37 -10.74
C ARG A 56 17.92 4.06 -9.66
N ALA A 57 16.71 4.50 -9.98
CA ALA A 57 15.80 5.07 -8.98
C ALA A 57 15.43 4.04 -7.90
N LEU A 58 15.11 2.81 -8.31
CA LEU A 58 14.80 1.71 -7.40
C LEU A 58 16.02 1.32 -6.54
N ALA A 59 17.23 1.32 -7.11
CA ALA A 59 18.46 1.13 -6.35
C ALA A 59 18.72 2.26 -5.33
N ALA A 60 18.36 3.51 -5.68
CA ALA A 60 18.50 4.65 -4.78
C ALA A 60 17.56 4.53 -3.58
N VAL A 61 16.31 4.10 -3.84
CA VAL A 61 15.33 3.80 -2.79
C VAL A 61 15.85 2.71 -1.86
N GLN A 62 16.34 1.58 -2.40
CA GLN A 62 16.86 0.50 -1.56
C GLN A 62 18.02 0.95 -0.67
N ARG A 63 18.99 1.71 -1.23
CA ARG A 63 20.12 2.24 -0.44
C ARG A 63 19.68 3.26 0.60
N ALA A 64 18.71 4.10 0.29
CA ALA A 64 18.20 5.11 1.22
C ALA A 64 17.47 4.46 2.40
N LEU A 65 16.62 3.47 2.13
CA LEU A 65 15.92 2.72 3.16
C LEU A 65 16.91 1.97 4.06
N ARG A 66 17.91 1.29 3.49
CA ARG A 66 18.96 0.61 4.27
C ARG A 66 19.79 1.55 5.14
N ALA A 67 19.98 2.79 4.72
CA ALA A 67 20.67 3.80 5.53
C ALA A 67 19.86 4.29 6.74
N MET A 68 18.58 3.90 6.84
CA MET A 68 17.68 4.16 7.96
C MET A 68 17.29 2.87 8.70
N ASP A 69 18.02 1.78 8.50
CA ASP A 69 17.70 0.45 9.03
C ASP A 69 16.31 -0.06 8.61
N PHE A 70 15.84 0.37 7.43
CA PHE A 70 14.69 -0.22 6.75
C PHE A 70 15.17 -1.13 5.63
N ASP A 71 14.46 -2.23 5.44
CA ASP A 71 14.60 -3.08 4.25
C ASP A 71 13.30 -3.06 3.44
N VAL A 72 13.43 -3.28 2.13
CA VAL A 72 12.25 -3.46 1.27
C VAL A 72 11.71 -4.88 1.51
N ASP A 73 10.59 -4.99 2.20
CA ASP A 73 9.98 -6.26 2.56
C ASP A 73 9.27 -6.94 1.39
N LEU A 74 8.64 -6.12 0.53
CA LEU A 74 7.91 -6.56 -0.65
C LEU A 74 8.11 -5.55 -1.79
N LEU A 75 8.34 -6.05 -2.99
CA LEU A 75 8.45 -5.24 -4.21
C LEU A 75 7.46 -5.76 -5.26
N GLN A 76 6.57 -4.89 -5.72
CA GLN A 76 5.59 -5.17 -6.77
C GLN A 76 5.87 -4.31 -8.01
N PRO A 77 6.06 -4.89 -9.21
CA PRO A 77 5.98 -4.13 -10.45
C PRO A 77 4.53 -3.71 -10.73
N THR A 78 4.32 -2.47 -11.18
CA THR A 78 2.98 -1.96 -11.54
C THR A 78 2.67 -2.20 -13.01
N LYS A 79 1.37 -2.17 -13.36
CA LYS A 79 0.90 -2.31 -14.76
C LYS A 79 1.46 -1.20 -15.68
N GLU A 80 1.79 -0.05 -15.11
CA GLU A 80 2.30 1.14 -15.83
C GLU A 80 3.85 1.15 -15.95
N GLY A 81 4.53 0.06 -15.58
CA GLY A 81 5.99 -0.05 -15.69
C GLY A 81 6.77 0.66 -14.58
N GLY A 82 6.10 0.89 -13.45
CA GLY A 82 6.65 1.38 -12.19
C GLY A 82 6.84 0.27 -11.14
N TYR A 83 7.01 0.66 -9.88
CA TYR A 83 7.14 -0.25 -8.75
C TYR A 83 6.45 0.31 -7.50
N ILE A 84 5.95 -0.58 -6.65
CA ILE A 84 5.57 -0.28 -5.26
C ILE A 84 6.47 -1.12 -4.36
N ALA A 85 7.24 -0.46 -3.50
CA ALA A 85 8.09 -1.09 -2.50
C ALA A 85 7.47 -0.88 -1.11
N LEU A 86 7.11 -1.96 -0.42
CA LEU A 86 6.76 -1.91 1.00
C LEU A 86 8.02 -2.07 1.83
N PHE A 87 8.10 -1.34 2.93
CA PHE A 87 9.18 -1.44 3.90
C PHE A 87 8.60 -1.22 5.30
N GLY A 88 9.23 -1.78 6.31
CA GLY A 88 8.83 -1.52 7.69
C GLY A 88 9.82 -2.05 8.70
N ASN A 89 9.53 -1.77 9.96
CA ASN A 89 10.16 -2.36 11.13
C ASN A 89 9.12 -2.50 12.25
N GLU A 90 9.55 -2.65 13.49
CA GLU A 90 8.61 -2.82 14.61
C GLU A 90 7.77 -1.58 14.94
N LYS A 91 8.21 -0.40 14.48
CA LYS A 91 7.64 0.90 14.85
C LYS A 91 6.92 1.59 13.69
N LEU A 92 7.33 1.32 12.46
CA LEU A 92 6.90 2.05 11.28
C LEU A 92 6.66 1.08 10.13
N ASP A 93 5.59 1.33 9.39
CA ASP A 93 5.28 0.69 8.11
C ASP A 93 5.23 1.75 7.02
N GLY A 94 5.70 1.45 5.83
CA GLY A 94 5.78 2.43 4.76
C GLY A 94 5.73 1.83 3.37
N SER A 95 5.51 2.72 2.41
CA SER A 95 5.58 2.40 0.99
C SER A 95 6.29 3.48 0.20
N VAL A 96 7.01 3.06 -0.84
CA VAL A 96 7.54 3.92 -1.89
C VAL A 96 6.92 3.49 -3.21
N THR A 97 6.14 4.38 -3.83
CA THR A 97 5.62 4.19 -5.18
C THR A 97 6.54 4.91 -6.16
N LEU A 98 7.05 4.20 -7.16
CA LEU A 98 7.87 4.72 -8.24
C LEU A 98 7.10 4.63 -9.55
N GLU A 99 7.08 5.72 -10.30
CA GLU A 99 6.42 5.82 -11.60
C GLU A 99 7.39 6.29 -12.67
N ARG A 100 7.37 5.62 -13.82
CA ARG A 100 8.17 6.01 -14.97
C ARG A 100 7.45 7.13 -15.72
N VAL A 101 8.09 8.30 -15.83
CA VAL A 101 7.57 9.40 -16.64
C VAL A 101 8.17 9.36 -18.04
N THR A 102 9.49 9.15 -18.13
CA THR A 102 10.20 8.94 -19.40
C THR A 102 11.27 7.86 -19.22
N PRO A 103 11.95 7.40 -20.29
CA PRO A 103 13.05 6.45 -20.16
C PRO A 103 14.19 6.91 -19.24
N VAL A 104 14.32 8.22 -18.98
CA VAL A 104 15.38 8.84 -18.16
C VAL A 104 14.85 9.68 -17.00
N LEU A 105 13.54 9.63 -16.74
CA LEU A 105 12.89 10.39 -15.67
C LEU A 105 11.93 9.47 -14.91
N THR A 106 12.20 9.31 -13.62
CA THR A 106 11.36 8.55 -12.70
C THR A 106 10.85 9.50 -11.63
N THR A 107 9.60 9.34 -11.21
CA THR A 107 9.07 10.02 -10.03
C THR A 107 8.83 9.01 -8.92
N TYR A 108 8.84 9.47 -7.69
CA TYR A 108 8.44 8.63 -6.56
C TYR A 108 7.64 9.41 -5.52
N LYS A 109 6.87 8.67 -4.74
CA LYS A 109 6.09 9.14 -3.59
C LYS A 109 6.39 8.22 -2.42
N VAL A 110 6.59 8.78 -1.24
CA VAL A 110 6.81 8.03 0.01
C VAL A 110 5.60 8.21 0.91
N LYS A 111 5.12 7.13 1.52
CA LYS A 111 4.11 7.17 2.58
C LYS A 111 4.63 6.38 3.77
N VAL A 112 4.59 6.96 4.97
CA VAL A 112 5.00 6.29 6.21
C VAL A 112 3.90 6.41 7.25
N LEU A 113 3.57 5.28 7.87
CA LEU A 113 2.59 5.14 8.93
C LEU A 113 3.28 4.59 10.19
N ASP A 114 2.70 4.89 11.35
CA ASP A 114 3.03 4.17 12.59
C ASP A 114 2.68 2.67 12.47
N ALA A 115 3.25 1.83 13.35
CA ALA A 115 2.99 0.37 13.36
C ALA A 115 1.49 0.01 13.55
N GLY A 116 0.65 0.97 13.95
CA GLY A 116 -0.81 0.83 14.02
C GLY A 116 -1.54 1.16 12.72
N GLY A 117 -0.86 1.81 11.76
CA GLY A 117 -1.43 2.26 10.50
C GLY A 117 -2.37 3.47 10.66
N LEU A 118 -2.39 4.12 11.82
CA LEU A 118 -3.39 5.15 12.17
C LEU A 118 -2.87 6.56 11.93
N SER A 119 -1.55 6.78 12.06
CA SER A 119 -0.96 8.11 11.94
C SER A 119 0.12 8.16 10.88
N ARG A 120 0.07 9.17 10.01
CA ARG A 120 1.12 9.48 9.04
C ARG A 120 2.31 10.12 9.73
N ASN A 121 3.53 9.73 9.35
CA ASN A 121 4.76 10.32 9.85
C ASN A 121 5.48 11.13 8.76
N GLU A 122 5.10 12.40 8.63
CA GLU A 122 5.66 13.30 7.60
C GLU A 122 7.16 13.57 7.76
N ALA A 123 7.65 13.63 9.00
CA ALA A 123 9.08 13.82 9.27
C ALA A 123 9.92 12.66 8.74
N VAL A 124 9.44 11.42 8.90
CA VAL A 124 10.12 10.23 8.34
C VAL A 124 10.00 10.21 6.81
N GLU A 125 8.85 10.58 6.24
CA GLU A 125 8.70 10.69 4.78
C GLU A 125 9.69 11.69 4.17
N GLU A 126 9.88 12.85 4.81
CA GLU A 126 10.86 13.85 4.40
C GLU A 126 12.30 13.33 4.52
N ALA A 127 12.62 12.65 5.63
CA ALA A 127 13.93 12.04 5.84
C ALA A 127 14.26 10.99 4.76
N VAL A 128 13.32 10.08 4.46
CA VAL A 128 13.45 9.10 3.37
C VAL A 128 13.64 9.82 2.04
N THR A 129 12.83 10.83 1.74
CA THR A 129 12.92 11.63 0.50
C THR A 129 14.29 12.27 0.33
N ASN A 130 14.83 12.88 1.39
CA ASN A 130 16.14 13.51 1.38
C ASN A 130 17.26 12.49 1.18
N LEU A 131 17.18 11.33 1.85
CA LEU A 131 18.14 10.24 1.66
C LEU A 131 18.08 9.64 0.26
N VAL A 132 16.90 9.42 -0.31
CA VAL A 132 16.75 8.96 -1.71
C VAL A 132 17.42 9.94 -2.65
N ARG A 133 17.15 11.24 -2.52
CA ARG A 133 17.81 12.29 -3.33
C ARG A 133 19.34 12.21 -3.20
N ASN A 134 19.85 12.11 -1.97
CA ASN A 134 21.27 12.05 -1.71
C ASN A 134 21.94 10.78 -2.26
N GLN A 135 21.32 9.61 -2.07
CA GLN A 135 21.82 8.35 -2.61
C GLN A 135 21.82 8.35 -4.14
N SER A 136 20.78 8.92 -4.75
CA SER A 136 20.64 8.98 -6.19
C SER A 136 21.78 9.73 -6.90
N LYS A 137 22.36 10.75 -6.23
CA LYS A 137 23.55 11.49 -6.70
C LYS A 137 24.85 10.67 -6.59
N LYS A 138 24.92 9.74 -5.64
CA LYS A 138 26.12 8.92 -5.34
C LYS A 138 26.14 7.59 -6.10
N LEU A 139 25.04 7.21 -6.74
CA LEU A 139 24.93 5.93 -7.45
C LEU A 139 25.75 5.90 -8.74
N GLY A 140 26.49 4.82 -8.94
CA GLY A 140 27.12 4.51 -10.22
C GLY A 140 26.07 4.31 -11.34
N LYS A 141 26.53 4.42 -12.61
CA LYS A 141 25.66 4.28 -13.80
C LYS A 141 25.03 2.90 -13.96
N ARG A 142 25.61 1.86 -13.35
CA ARG A 142 25.17 0.45 -13.42
C ARG A 142 24.50 -0.05 -12.13
N ALA A 143 24.16 0.86 -11.22
CA ALA A 143 23.50 0.50 -9.97
C ALA A 143 22.11 -0.08 -10.25
N HIS A 144 21.80 -1.19 -9.61
CA HIS A 144 20.53 -1.90 -9.70
C HIS A 144 20.08 -2.32 -8.31
N PHE A 145 18.79 -2.65 -8.18
CA PHE A 145 18.25 -3.22 -6.96
C PHE A 145 18.88 -4.59 -6.69
N ASP A 146 19.33 -4.81 -5.45
CA ASP A 146 19.94 -6.06 -5.02
C ASP A 146 18.85 -7.06 -4.62
N PHE A 147 18.73 -8.14 -5.39
CA PHE A 147 17.71 -9.18 -5.22
C PHE A 147 18.21 -10.43 -4.46
N ARG A 148 19.45 -10.45 -3.94
CA ARG A 148 20.04 -11.67 -3.37
C ARG A 148 19.20 -12.34 -2.28
N ASP A 149 18.55 -11.56 -1.43
CA ASP A 149 17.74 -12.06 -0.30
C ASP A 149 16.24 -12.11 -0.60
N TYR A 150 15.85 -12.07 -1.88
CA TYR A 150 14.47 -11.99 -2.31
C TYR A 150 13.98 -13.28 -2.97
N ASN A 151 12.81 -13.73 -2.52
CA ASN A 151 12.05 -14.79 -3.15
C ASN A 151 10.92 -14.22 -4.01
N VAL A 152 10.35 -15.08 -4.86
CA VAL A 152 9.36 -14.70 -5.87
C VAL A 152 7.93 -14.83 -5.34
N ILE A 153 7.12 -13.80 -5.59
CA ILE A 153 5.66 -13.82 -5.45
C ILE A 153 5.03 -14.14 -6.80
N ARG A 154 4.00 -15.00 -6.82
CA ARG A 154 3.38 -15.55 -8.03
C ARG A 154 1.89 -15.33 -8.08
N LYS A 155 1.33 -15.30 -9.30
CA LYS A 155 -0.10 -15.11 -9.54
C LYS A 155 -0.96 -16.29 -9.09
N ARG A 156 -0.42 -17.52 -9.10
CA ARG A 156 -1.07 -18.76 -8.65
C ARG A 156 -0.12 -19.55 -7.75
N PRO A 157 -0.61 -20.46 -6.88
CA PRO A 157 0.22 -21.29 -6.01
C PRO A 157 0.91 -22.44 -6.78
N ASN A 158 1.66 -22.08 -7.81
CA ASN A 158 2.40 -22.97 -8.69
C ASN A 158 3.72 -22.30 -9.12
N ARG A 159 4.84 -23.04 -9.10
CA ARG A 159 6.16 -22.56 -9.52
C ARG A 159 6.23 -22.13 -10.99
N ALA A 160 5.37 -22.65 -11.86
CA ALA A 160 5.29 -22.25 -13.27
C ALA A 160 4.45 -20.97 -13.48
N SER A 161 3.75 -20.48 -12.46
CA SER A 161 2.91 -19.29 -12.59
C SER A 161 3.75 -18.02 -12.74
N ALA A 162 3.21 -17.05 -13.48
CA ALA A 162 3.81 -15.74 -13.67
C ALA A 162 4.20 -15.08 -12.33
N ARG A 163 5.39 -14.48 -12.32
CA ARG A 163 5.87 -13.64 -11.21
C ARG A 163 5.10 -12.33 -11.19
N VAL A 164 4.67 -11.92 -10.01
CA VAL A 164 3.98 -10.65 -9.76
C VAL A 164 4.67 -9.79 -8.71
N GLY A 165 5.80 -10.24 -8.17
CA GLY A 165 6.58 -9.46 -7.22
C GLY A 165 7.70 -10.26 -6.59
N TRP A 166 8.33 -9.64 -5.62
CA TRP A 166 9.40 -10.21 -4.80
C TRP A 166 9.13 -9.90 -3.33
N PHE A 167 9.61 -10.76 -2.46
CA PHE A 167 9.61 -10.51 -1.01
C PHE A 167 10.95 -10.90 -0.40
N ARG A 168 11.37 -10.17 0.63
CA ARG A 168 12.60 -10.49 1.36
C ARG A 168 12.37 -11.68 2.30
N ILE A 169 13.34 -12.59 2.42
CA ILE A 169 13.27 -13.65 3.43
C ILE A 169 13.33 -13.03 4.82
N GLY A 170 12.46 -13.49 5.72
CA GLY A 170 12.36 -12.96 7.09
C GLY A 170 11.57 -11.65 7.23
N SER A 171 11.00 -11.11 6.13
CA SER A 171 10.14 -9.94 6.23
C SER A 171 8.81 -10.22 6.93
N ARG A 172 8.26 -9.18 7.56
CA ARG A 172 6.96 -9.24 8.23
C ARG A 172 5.85 -9.00 7.22
N LEU A 173 5.27 -10.08 6.70
CA LEU A 173 4.17 -10.01 5.73
C LEU A 173 2.86 -10.52 6.31
N ARG A 174 1.77 -9.84 5.99
CA ARG A 174 0.42 -10.31 6.28
C ARG A 174 0.04 -11.39 5.26
N VAL A 175 0.04 -12.64 5.71
CA VAL A 175 -0.23 -13.81 4.87
C VAL A 175 -1.33 -14.68 5.46
N ARG A 176 -1.95 -15.51 4.62
CA ARG A 176 -2.89 -16.55 5.02
C ARG A 176 -2.49 -17.88 4.40
N PRO A 177 -2.79 -19.03 5.02
CA PRO A 177 -2.62 -20.32 4.36
C PRO A 177 -3.40 -20.37 3.04
N ALA A 178 -2.78 -20.90 1.98
CA ALA A 178 -3.49 -21.23 0.75
C ALA A 178 -4.05 -22.66 0.82
N THR A 179 -4.98 -23.00 -0.08
CA THR A 179 -5.51 -24.37 -0.21
C THR A 179 -4.45 -25.38 -0.67
N VAL A 180 -3.39 -24.92 -1.35
CA VAL A 180 -2.29 -25.77 -1.81
C VAL A 180 -1.21 -25.84 -0.72
N PRO A 181 -0.84 -27.05 -0.23
CA PRO A 181 0.16 -27.20 0.83
C PRO A 181 1.50 -26.53 0.50
N GLY A 182 2.07 -25.84 1.50
CA GLY A 182 3.35 -25.13 1.37
C GLY A 182 3.27 -23.78 0.64
N TRP A 183 2.07 -23.31 0.34
CA TRP A 183 1.83 -21.98 -0.22
C TRP A 183 1.05 -21.10 0.75
N LEU A 184 1.37 -19.82 0.70
CA LEU A 184 0.73 -18.77 1.46
C LEU A 184 0.14 -17.77 0.47
N GLN A 185 -1.07 -17.31 0.75
CA GLN A 185 -1.74 -16.23 0.05
C GLN A 185 -1.37 -14.89 0.70
N ILE A 186 -1.13 -13.89 -0.13
CA ILE A 186 -0.85 -12.51 0.26
C ILE A 186 -1.73 -11.55 -0.56
N GLU A 187 -2.07 -10.42 0.03
CA GLU A 187 -2.67 -9.29 -0.67
C GLU A 187 -1.55 -8.35 -1.12
N MET A 188 -1.45 -8.11 -2.42
CA MET A 188 -0.46 -7.22 -2.99
C MET A 188 -0.84 -5.75 -2.73
N PRO A 189 0.11 -4.81 -2.73
CA PRO A 189 -0.17 -3.38 -2.61
C PRO A 189 -1.28 -2.83 -3.53
N GLU A 190 -1.40 -3.33 -4.76
CA GLU A 190 -2.47 -2.94 -5.70
C GLU A 190 -3.82 -3.66 -5.43
N GLY A 191 -3.93 -4.46 -4.37
CA GLY A 191 -5.14 -5.20 -3.94
C GLY A 191 -5.29 -6.60 -4.55
N ASP A 192 -4.48 -6.96 -5.55
CA ASP A 192 -4.53 -8.28 -6.17
C ASP A 192 -4.07 -9.38 -5.21
N LYS A 193 -4.73 -10.55 -5.25
CA LYS A 193 -4.27 -11.74 -4.52
C LYS A 193 -3.08 -12.37 -5.22
N ALA A 194 -2.06 -12.75 -4.45
CA ALA A 194 -0.91 -13.46 -4.94
C ALA A 194 -0.45 -14.56 -3.96
N PHE A 195 0.57 -15.32 -4.35
CA PHE A 195 1.01 -16.51 -3.64
C PHE A 195 2.52 -16.56 -3.52
N LEU A 196 3.00 -16.94 -2.34
CA LEU A 196 4.40 -17.18 -2.07
C LEU A 196 4.60 -18.57 -1.45
N LYS A 197 5.76 -19.17 -1.69
CA LYS A 197 6.10 -20.47 -1.10
C LYS A 197 6.71 -20.23 0.28
N GLY A 198 6.17 -20.89 1.31
CA GLY A 198 6.64 -20.69 2.68
C GLY A 198 5.83 -21.46 3.70
N LYS A 199 6.22 -21.33 4.96
CA LYS A 199 5.48 -21.83 6.13
C LYS A 199 5.33 -20.66 7.09
N ILE A 200 4.18 -20.57 7.75
CA ILE A 200 4.00 -19.66 8.88
C ILE A 200 4.77 -20.30 10.04
N SER A 201 5.86 -19.67 10.45
CA SER A 201 6.50 -20.04 11.71
C SER A 201 5.76 -19.26 12.78
N GLU A 202 5.17 -19.95 13.75
CA GLU A 202 4.74 -19.30 14.98
C GLU A 202 6.02 -18.83 15.69
N THR A 203 6.42 -17.58 15.45
CA THR A 203 7.34 -16.94 16.37
C THR A 203 6.52 -16.62 17.61
N THR A 204 6.39 -17.60 18.50
CA THR A 204 5.94 -17.39 19.86
C THR A 204 6.82 -16.30 20.44
N ARG A 205 6.22 -15.15 20.80
CA ARG A 205 6.89 -14.08 21.54
C ARG A 205 7.35 -14.67 22.87
N SER A 206 8.56 -15.21 22.92
CA SER A 206 9.32 -15.33 24.14
C SER A 206 10.08 -14.02 24.29
N HIS A 207 9.48 -13.08 25.03
CA HIS A 207 10.27 -12.03 25.67
C HIS A 207 10.75 -12.60 27.01
N PRO A 208 12.07 -12.61 27.29
CA PRO A 208 12.57 -12.63 28.66
C PRO A 208 12.22 -11.33 29.39
#